data_AF-A0A967T3W8-F1
#
_entry.id   AF-A0A967T3W8-F1
#
_cell.length_a   1.000
_cell.length_b   1.000
_cell.length_c   1.000
_cell.angle_alpha   90.00
_cell.angle_beta   90.00
_cell.angle_gamma   90.00
#
_symmetry.space_group_name_H-M   'P 1'
#
loop_
_entity.id
_entity.type
_entity.pdbx_description
1 polymer ?
#
loop_
_entity_poly.entity_id
_entity_poly.type
_entity_poly.pdbx_seq_one_letter_code
_entity_poly.pdbx_strand_id
1 'polypeptide(L)' 'DVLKIRNVFNSAFEGSPGFSPIQDDELEAIADRLLTIADPRLIKLVFKNDEIVGFLFAYPNISEGLQKANGRLFPFGWIH' A
#
# COMPACT_ATOMS: atom_id res chain seq x y z
N ASP A 1 -13.81 -0.50 6.40
CA ASP A 1 -13.29 -1.03 5.12
C ASP A 1 -11.87 -1.58 5.17
N VAL A 2 -10.94 -0.91 5.85
CA VAL A 2 -9.53 -1.34 5.92
C VAL A 2 -9.37 -2.80 6.40
N LEU A 3 -10.06 -3.22 7.47
CA LEU A 3 -10.06 -4.63 7.91
C LEU A 3 -10.56 -5.63 6.85
N LYS A 4 -11.54 -5.25 6.02
CA LYS A 4 -12.02 -6.11 4.93
C LYS A 4 -10.96 -6.27 3.84
N ILE A 5 -10.21 -5.20 3.54
CA ILE A 5 -9.08 -5.23 2.59
C ILE A 5 -7.99 -6.20 3.07
N ARG A 6 -7.68 -6.21 4.38
CA ARG A 6 -6.74 -7.18 4.97
C ARG A 6 -7.20 -8.62 4.78
N ASN A 7 -8.48 -8.90 5.02
CA ASN A 7 -9.01 -10.25 4.85
C ASN A 7 -8.87 -10.72 3.41
N VAL A 8 -9.21 -9.86 2.44
CA VAL A 8 -9.01 -10.15 1.00
C VAL A 8 -7.53 -10.40 0.70
N PHE A 9 -6.62 -9.54 1.17
CA PHE A 9 -5.18 -9.70 0.96
C PHE A 9 -4.66 -11.02 1.56
N ASN A 10 -4.96 -11.30 2.82
CA ASN A 10 -4.51 -12.51 3.50
C ASN A 10 -5.05 -13.76 2.82
N SER A 11 -6.33 -13.79 2.44
CA SER A 11 -6.93 -14.91 1.72
C SER A 11 -6.34 -15.14 0.32
N ALA A 12 -5.87 -14.07 -0.34
CA ALA A 12 -5.30 -14.15 -1.69
C ALA A 12 -3.89 -14.76 -1.70
N PHE A 13 -3.14 -14.61 -0.61
CA PHE A 13 -1.75 -15.08 -0.49
C PHE A 13 -1.58 -16.23 0.50
N GLU A 14 -2.63 -16.65 1.18
CA GLU A 14 -2.64 -17.82 2.07
C GLU A 14 -2.07 -19.05 1.34
N GLY A 15 -1.12 -19.73 1.97
CA GLY A 15 -0.44 -20.90 1.39
C GLY A 15 0.70 -20.58 0.42
N SER A 16 0.97 -19.31 0.11
CA SER A 16 2.14 -18.92 -0.68
C SER A 16 3.44 -19.12 0.13
N PRO A 17 4.51 -19.71 -0.45
CA PRO A 17 5.78 -19.86 0.24
C PRO A 17 6.33 -18.52 0.74
N GLY A 18 6.64 -18.45 2.04
CA GLY A 18 7.18 -17.24 2.67
C GLY A 18 6.15 -16.15 2.99
N PHE A 19 4.86 -16.42 2.83
CA PHE A 19 3.81 -15.49 3.21
C PHE A 19 3.54 -15.53 4.72
N SER A 20 3.51 -14.35 5.34
CA SER A 20 3.02 -14.15 6.71
C SER A 20 1.76 -13.29 6.66
N PRO A 21 0.63 -13.72 7.26
CA PRO A 21 -0.58 -12.91 7.32
C PRO A 21 -0.33 -11.57 7.99
N ILE A 22 -0.87 -10.50 7.39
CA ILE A 22 -0.84 -9.15 7.96
C ILE A 22 -1.76 -9.12 9.18
N GLN A 23 -1.28 -8.50 10.27
CA GLN A 23 -2.04 -8.25 11.50
C GLN A 23 -2.80 -6.92 11.44
N ASP A 24 -3.77 -6.73 12.33
CA ASP A 24 -4.64 -5.53 12.32
C ASP A 24 -3.85 -4.23 12.57
N ASP A 25 -2.88 -4.25 13.48
CA ASP A 25 -2.01 -3.11 13.80
C ASP A 25 -1.00 -2.80 12.69
N GLU A 26 -0.46 -3.84 12.05
CA GLU A 26 0.42 -3.71 10.90
C GLU A 26 -0.31 -3.07 9.71
N LEU A 27 -1.55 -3.48 9.47
CA LEU A 27 -2.39 -2.92 8.41
C LEU A 27 -2.65 -1.43 8.62
N GLU A 28 -2.97 -0.99 9.84
CA GLU A 28 -3.18 0.43 10.14
C GLU A 28 -1.92 1.24 9.85
N ALA A 29 -0.75 0.76 10.29
CA ALA A 29 0.52 1.42 10.02
C ALA A 29 0.86 1.49 8.52
N ILE A 30 0.53 0.45 7.74
CA ILE A 30 0.70 0.45 6.28
C ILE A 30 -0.27 1.44 5.63
N ALA A 31 -1.53 1.43 6.05
CA ALA A 31 -2.58 2.30 5.52
C ALA A 31 -2.22 3.78 5.75
N ASP A 32 -1.81 4.17 6.96
CA ASP A 32 -1.42 5.55 7.27
C ASP A 32 -0.28 6.06 6.40
N ARG A 33 0.75 5.23 6.19
CA ARG A 33 1.89 5.57 5.32
C ARG A 33 1.47 5.68 3.86
N LEU A 34 0.68 4.73 3.37
CA LEU A 34 0.22 4.74 1.98
C LEU A 34 -0.70 5.92 1.72
N LEU A 35 -1.65 6.20 2.61
CA LEU A 35 -2.60 7.31 2.49
C LEU A 35 -1.91 8.68 2.47
N THR A 36 -0.73 8.80 3.07
CA THR A 36 0.07 10.04 3.04
C THR A 36 0.53 10.39 1.61
N ILE A 37 0.74 9.39 0.75
CA ILE A 37 1.25 9.58 -0.63
C ILE A 37 0.28 9.11 -1.72
N ALA A 38 -0.85 8.52 -1.33
CA ALA A 38 -1.83 7.98 -2.27
C ALA A 38 -2.65 9.08 -2.92
N ASP A 39 -2.98 8.89 -4.20
CA ASP A 39 -4.02 9.67 -4.88
C ASP A 39 -5.35 8.92 -4.72
N PRO A 40 -6.35 9.45 -3.98
CA PRO A 40 -7.63 8.77 -3.78
C PRO A 40 -8.34 8.41 -5.09
N ARG A 41 -8.08 9.14 -6.17
CA ARG A 41 -8.66 8.86 -7.50
C ARG A 41 -8.13 7.56 -8.10
N LEU A 42 -6.96 7.11 -7.65
CA LEU A 42 -6.30 5.89 -8.09
C LEU A 42 -6.55 4.70 -7.17
N ILE A 43 -7.25 4.89 -6.06
CA ILE A 43 -7.69 3.80 -5.19
C ILE A 43 -8.98 3.21 -5.75
N LYS A 44 -9.01 1.89 -5.95
CA LYS A 44 -10.21 1.17 -6.41
C LYS A 44 -10.52 0.02 -5.47
N LEU A 45 -11.79 -0.12 -5.14
CA LEU A 45 -12.34 -1.27 -4.44
C LEU A 45 -13.29 -1.98 -5.40
N VAL A 46 -13.15 -3.29 -5.50
CA VAL A 46 -13.98 -4.14 -6.34
C VAL A 46 -14.99 -4.83 -5.44
N PHE A 47 -16.27 -4.61 -5.72
CA PHE A 47 -17.37 -5.16 -4.96
C PHE A 47 -18.07 -6.28 -5.73
N LYS A 48 -18.45 -7.33 -5.02
CA LYS A 48 -19.45 -8.31 -5.45
C LYS A 48 -20.58 -8.25 -4.44
N ASN A 49 -21.73 -7.73 -4.84
CA ASN A 49 -22.77 -7.29 -3.90
C ASN A 49 -22.20 -6.27 -2.90
N ASP A 50 -22.31 -6.51 -1.59
CA ASP A 50 -21.79 -5.64 -0.52
C ASP A 50 -20.42 -6.09 0.04
N GLU A 51 -19.78 -7.06 -0.61
CA GLU A 51 -18.50 -7.62 -0.20
C GLU A 51 -17.36 -7.11 -1.09
N ILE A 52 -16.27 -6.67 -0.45
CA ILE A 52 -15.03 -6.32 -1.14
C ILE A 52 -14.35 -7.63 -1.54
N VAL A 53 -14.14 -7.83 -2.84
CA VAL A 53 -13.49 -9.04 -3.39
C VAL A 53 -12.13 -8.74 -4.01
N GLY A 54 -11.75 -7.46 -4.07
CA GLY A 54 -10.49 -7.03 -4.62
C GLY A 54 -10.26 -5.56 -4.39
N PHE A 55 -9.01 -5.15 -4.52
CA PHE A 55 -8.62 -3.75 -4.37
C PHE A 55 -7.40 -3.44 -5.24
N LEU A 56 -7.22 -2.16 -5.53
CA LEU A 56 -6.05 -1.63 -6.19
C LEU A 56 -5.65 -0.32 -5.50
N PHE A 57 -4.40 -0.26 -5.08
CA PHE A 57 -3.75 0.97 -4.61
C PHE A 57 -2.66 1.34 -5.59
N ALA A 58 -2.75 2.54 -6.15
CA ALA A 58 -1.70 3.09 -6.99
C ALA A 58 -1.16 4.37 -6.35
N TYR A 59 0.16 4.50 -6.40
CA TYR A 59 0.90 5.65 -5.88
C TYR A 59 1.92 6.08 -6.93
N PRO A 60 2.36 7.35 -6.90
CA PRO A 60 3.38 7.86 -7.82
C PRO A 60 4.66 7.02 -7.75
N ASN A 61 5.34 6.85 -8.89
CA ASN A 61 6.65 6.24 -8.90
C ASN A 61 7.67 7.15 -8.19
N ILE A 62 7.98 6.83 -6.94
CA ILE A 62 8.98 7.57 -6.14
C ILE A 62 10.41 7.07 -6.33
N SER A 63 10.62 5.96 -7.06
CA SER A 63 11.93 5.33 -7.20
C SER A 63 12.95 6.24 -7.90
N GLU A 64 12.52 7.07 -8.85
CA GLU A 64 13.41 8.02 -9.52
C GLU A 64 13.93 9.07 -8.51
N GLY A 65 13.04 9.66 -7.72
CA GLY A 65 13.41 10.63 -6.69
C GLY A 65 14.34 10.04 -5.63
N LEU A 66 14.08 8.80 -5.18
CA LEU A 66 14.93 8.10 -4.22
C LEU A 66 16.33 7.81 -4.76
N GLN A 67 16.44 7.45 -6.04
CA GLN A 67 17.72 7.23 -6.71
C GLN A 67 18.52 8.53 -6.82
N LYS A 68 17.87 9.64 -7.23
CA LYS A 68 18.52 10.97 -7.30
C LYS A 68 18.97 11.46 -5.92
N ALA A 69 18.19 11.19 -4.88
CA ALA A 69 18.52 11.50 -3.49
C ALA A 69 19.64 10.61 -2.90
N ASN A 70 20.04 9.54 -3.58
CA ASN A 70 20.98 8.53 -3.08
C ASN A 70 20.64 8.06 -1.64
N GLY A 71 19.35 7.89 -1.37
CA GLY A 71 18.83 7.48 -0.05
C GLY A 71 18.91 8.53 1.06
N ARG A 72 19.23 9.80 0.77
CA ARG A 72 19.34 10.87 1.78
C ARG A 72 18.58 12.12 1.37
N LEU A 73 17.61 12.54 2.18
CA LEU A 73 16.86 13.77 1.90
C LEU A 73 17.71 15.02 2.16
N PHE A 74 18.41 15.07 3.30
CA PHE A 74 19.20 16.24 3.70
C PHE A 74 20.71 16.06 3.45
N PRO A 75 21.46 17.14 3.16
CA PRO A 75 20.98 18.53 3.04
C PRO A 75 20.33 18.88 1.69
N PHE A 76 20.65 18.17 0.60
CA PHE A 76 20.25 18.57 -0.76
C PHE A 76 19.66 17.45 -1.62
N GLY A 77 19.41 16.26 -1.08
CA GLY A 77 18.78 15.17 -1.82
C GLY A 77 17.27 15.31 -2.00
N TRP A 78 16.77 16.54 -2.00
CA TRP A 78 15.42 16.92 -2.46
C TRP A 78 15.50 17.87 -3.68
N ILE A 79 16.70 18.30 -4.08
CA ILE A 79 16.94 19.24 -5.19
C ILE A 79 17.30 18.45 -6.45
N HIS A 80 16.30 18.08 -7.26
CA HIS A 80 16.49 17.40 -8.55
C HIS A 80 15.22 17.36 -9.40
#